data_AF-A0A5C1QEN3-F1
#
_entry.id   AF-A0A5C1QEN3-F1
#
_cell.length_a   1.000
_cell.length_b   1.000
_cell.length_c   1.000
_cell.angle_alpha   90.00
_cell.angle_beta   90.00
_cell.angle_gamma   90.00
#
_symmetry.space_group_name_H-M   'P 1'
#
loop_
_entity.id
_entity.type
_entity.pdbx_description
1 polymer ?
#
loop_
_entity_poly.entity_id
_entity_poly.type
_entity_poly.pdbx_seq_one_letter_code
_entity_poly.pdbx_strand_id
1 'polypeptide(L)'
;MEKCSKNHKKELLDFLQDSASENCFLYGDIENFSLDSDFMDVWYIKNDNLITSILLRYYNYYVVHSTDKKDYPEILDTVKLNKNALGISGLESVIDDLNRLKPLSDIKRLYLAELNKTSFTGFSPKEEPKRATKDDLEKLFDFESSIEEFSLDESSRESFGQEVITNTGRIYFIENDKGVVSTAGLTAENSLNGMIIGVATAPDFRKKGFAKECVGRLCLEMIKEDKSVLLFYNNPDAGKLYKSLGFKDINRWVIAKF
;
A
#
# COMPACT_ATOMS: atom_id res chain seq x y z
N MET A 1 -18.62 16.05 -1.24
CA MET A 1 -17.45 16.17 -2.12
C MET A 1 -17.90 16.03 -3.57
N GLU A 2 -17.20 16.64 -4.53
CA GLU A 2 -17.49 16.42 -5.96
C GLU A 2 -16.93 15.06 -6.40
N LYS A 3 -17.75 14.25 -7.08
CA LYS A 3 -17.31 12.94 -7.59
C LYS A 3 -16.54 13.14 -8.90
N CYS A 4 -15.35 12.58 -8.99
CA CYS A 4 -14.51 12.63 -10.17
C CYS A 4 -15.14 11.84 -11.32
N SER A 5 -15.08 12.41 -12.52
CA SER A 5 -15.15 11.68 -13.80
C SER A 5 -13.76 11.51 -14.42
N LYS A 6 -13.65 10.68 -15.47
CA LYS A 6 -12.41 10.45 -16.24
C LYS A 6 -11.61 11.70 -16.64
N ASN A 7 -12.26 12.85 -16.81
CA ASN A 7 -11.61 14.11 -17.22
C ASN A 7 -10.72 14.73 -16.11
N HIS A 8 -10.89 14.30 -14.86
CA HIS A 8 -10.14 14.86 -13.72
C HIS A 8 -8.80 14.16 -13.46
N LYS A 9 -8.53 13.02 -14.11
CA LYS A 9 -7.38 12.16 -13.82
C LYS A 9 -6.05 12.92 -13.79
N LYS A 10 -5.79 13.75 -14.81
CA LYS A 10 -4.55 14.53 -14.88
C LYS A 10 -4.40 15.49 -13.70
N GLU A 11 -5.45 16.25 -13.40
CA GLU A 11 -5.43 17.24 -12.31
C GLU A 11 -5.20 16.58 -10.94
N LEU A 12 -5.81 15.42 -10.70
CA LEU A 12 -5.62 14.65 -9.47
C LEU A 12 -4.18 14.14 -9.34
N LEU A 13 -3.60 13.59 -10.41
CA LEU A 13 -2.22 13.10 -10.39
C LEU A 13 -1.22 14.24 -10.22
N ASP A 14 -1.42 15.37 -10.91
CA ASP A 14 -0.58 16.56 -10.77
C ASP A 14 -0.61 17.07 -9.30
N PHE A 15 -1.78 17.08 -8.64
CA PHE A 15 -1.90 17.44 -7.22
C PHE A 15 -1.21 16.43 -6.27
N LEU A 16 -1.39 15.13 -6.50
CA LEU A 16 -0.84 14.08 -5.63
C LEU A 16 0.68 13.91 -5.78
N GLN A 17 1.25 14.30 -6.93
CA GLN A 17 2.66 14.09 -7.29
C GLN A 17 3.63 14.74 -6.29
N ASP A 18 3.30 15.94 -5.77
CA ASP A 18 4.15 16.67 -4.82
C ASP A 18 4.40 15.90 -3.51
N SER A 19 3.49 14.99 -3.16
CA SER A 19 3.58 14.10 -1.99
C SER A 19 3.33 12.64 -2.37
N ALA A 20 3.82 12.22 -3.54
CA ALA A 20 3.55 10.90 -4.13
C ALA A 20 3.84 9.73 -3.16
N SER A 21 4.85 9.85 -2.30
CA SER A 21 5.23 8.82 -1.33
C SER A 21 4.19 8.65 -0.22
N GLU A 22 3.52 9.73 0.18
CA GLU A 22 2.41 9.72 1.14
C GLU A 22 1.09 9.30 0.49
N ASN A 23 1.02 9.40 -0.83
CA ASN A 23 -0.17 9.17 -1.63
C ASN A 23 -0.10 7.93 -2.53
N CYS A 24 0.81 6.99 -2.25
CA CYS A 24 1.07 5.83 -3.10
C CYS A 24 -0.21 5.10 -3.57
N PHE A 25 -1.14 4.82 -2.65
CA PHE A 25 -2.42 4.19 -2.98
C PHE A 25 -3.32 5.10 -3.82
N LEU A 26 -3.50 6.37 -3.44
CA LEU A 26 -4.32 7.31 -4.21
C LEU A 26 -3.77 7.50 -5.63
N TYR A 27 -2.47 7.77 -5.74
CA TYR A 27 -1.80 8.00 -7.01
C TYR A 27 -1.83 6.73 -7.87
N GLY A 28 -1.46 5.58 -7.29
CA GLY A 28 -1.41 4.30 -8.01
C GLY A 28 -2.77 3.85 -8.50
N ASP A 29 -3.83 3.95 -7.69
CA ASP A 29 -5.16 3.54 -8.12
C ASP A 29 -5.72 4.47 -9.20
N ILE A 30 -5.53 5.78 -9.06
CA ILE A 30 -5.95 6.77 -10.07
C ILE A 30 -5.16 6.59 -11.38
N GLU A 31 -3.87 6.28 -11.31
CA GLU A 31 -3.03 6.05 -12.49
C GLU A 31 -3.37 4.73 -13.20
N ASN A 32 -3.58 3.66 -12.45
CA ASN A 32 -3.73 2.31 -13.00
C ASN A 32 -5.16 2.00 -13.48
N PHE A 33 -6.18 2.60 -12.86
CA PHE A 33 -7.57 2.26 -13.14
C PHE A 33 -8.36 3.41 -13.78
N SER A 34 -9.52 3.05 -14.33
CA SER A 34 -10.50 4.03 -14.79
C SER A 34 -11.22 4.65 -13.59
N LEU A 35 -11.41 5.96 -13.57
CA LEU A 35 -12.21 6.64 -12.54
C LEU A 35 -13.70 6.26 -12.57
N ASP A 36 -14.14 5.59 -13.64
CA ASP A 36 -15.51 5.10 -13.83
C ASP A 36 -15.65 3.60 -13.49
N SER A 37 -14.70 3.01 -12.75
CA SER A 37 -14.72 1.58 -12.38
C SER A 37 -15.73 1.28 -11.27
N ASP A 38 -16.44 0.15 -11.32
CA ASP A 38 -17.48 -0.17 -10.33
C ASP A 38 -16.93 -0.37 -8.90
N PHE A 39 -15.71 -0.89 -8.80
CA PHE A 39 -15.05 -1.16 -7.51
C PHE A 39 -14.41 0.08 -6.88
N MET A 40 -14.32 1.21 -7.60
CA MET A 40 -13.59 2.39 -7.17
C MET A 40 -14.38 3.67 -7.41
N ASP A 41 -14.42 4.54 -6.41
CA ASP A 41 -14.90 5.91 -6.59
C ASP A 41 -13.84 6.90 -6.09
N VAL A 42 -13.74 8.05 -6.75
CA VAL A 42 -12.86 9.14 -6.31
C VAL A 42 -13.68 10.41 -6.19
N TRP A 43 -13.46 11.15 -5.10
CA TRP A 43 -14.01 12.47 -4.88
C TRP A 43 -12.91 13.46 -4.55
N TYR A 44 -13.17 14.74 -4.83
CA TYR A 44 -12.28 15.83 -4.44
C TYR A 44 -13.05 17.01 -3.83
N ILE A 45 -12.32 17.88 -3.13
CA ILE A 45 -12.76 19.22 -2.74
C ILE A 45 -11.76 20.23 -3.30
N LYS A 46 -12.27 21.36 -3.80
CA LYS A 46 -11.47 22.52 -4.19
C LYS A 46 -11.82 23.71 -3.32
N ASN A 47 -10.79 24.33 -2.75
CA ASN A 47 -10.88 25.65 -2.11
C ASN A 47 -10.01 26.62 -2.94
N ASP A 48 -10.56 27.77 -3.31
CA ASP A 48 -9.89 28.77 -4.16
C ASP A 48 -9.31 28.20 -5.48
N ASN A 49 -10.06 27.30 -6.12
CA ASN A 49 -9.70 26.55 -7.33
C ASN A 49 -8.51 25.58 -7.19
N LEU A 50 -8.00 25.35 -5.97
CA LEU A 50 -6.96 24.37 -5.70
C LEU A 50 -7.57 23.15 -5.02
N ILE A 51 -7.17 21.95 -5.46
CA ILE A 51 -7.55 20.73 -4.77
C ILE A 51 -6.95 20.77 -3.36
N THR A 52 -7.78 20.53 -2.35
CA THR A 52 -7.36 20.48 -0.95
C THR A 52 -7.55 19.11 -0.35
N SER A 53 -8.50 18.33 -0.86
CA SER A 53 -8.78 16.98 -0.37
C SER A 53 -9.14 16.03 -1.49
N ILE A 54 -8.68 14.79 -1.37
CA ILE A 54 -9.07 13.66 -2.20
C ILE A 54 -9.49 12.52 -1.29
N LEU A 55 -10.64 11.92 -1.62
CA LEU A 55 -11.15 10.71 -0.98
C LEU A 55 -11.32 9.65 -2.05
N LEU A 56 -10.69 8.50 -1.86
CA LEU A 56 -10.85 7.33 -2.73
C LEU A 56 -11.56 6.24 -1.94
N ARG A 57 -12.60 5.64 -2.52
CA ARG A 57 -13.19 4.38 -2.07
C ARG A 57 -12.66 3.26 -2.95
N TYR A 58 -12.08 2.24 -2.34
CA TYR A 58 -11.73 0.98 -2.98
C TYR A 58 -12.56 -0.13 -2.31
N TYR A 59 -13.53 -0.69 -3.04
CA TYR A 59 -14.62 -1.50 -2.48
C TYR A 59 -15.28 -0.81 -1.29
N ASN A 60 -15.06 -1.28 -0.06
CA ASN A 60 -15.67 -0.68 1.13
C ASN A 60 -14.66 0.04 2.03
N TYR A 61 -13.41 0.15 1.59
CA TYR A 61 -12.34 0.84 2.29
C TYR A 61 -12.06 2.19 1.66
N TYR A 62 -11.61 3.14 2.48
CA TYR A 62 -11.35 4.51 2.07
C TYR A 62 -9.89 4.88 2.30
N VAL A 63 -9.33 5.66 1.37
CA VAL A 63 -8.04 6.32 1.51
C VAL A 63 -8.27 7.83 1.38
N VAL A 64 -7.73 8.62 2.31
CA VAL A 64 -7.93 10.07 2.34
C VAL A 64 -6.61 10.82 2.33
N HIS A 65 -6.55 11.86 1.51
CA HIS A 65 -5.57 12.94 1.57
C HIS A 65 -6.31 14.26 1.80
N SER A 66 -5.81 15.10 2.70
CA SER A 66 -6.38 16.42 2.92
C SER A 66 -5.37 17.40 3.52
N THR A 67 -5.31 18.61 2.96
CA THR A 67 -4.47 19.73 3.42
C THR A 67 -5.27 20.81 4.15
N ASP A 68 -6.60 20.77 4.12
CA ASP A 68 -7.48 21.73 4.80
C ASP A 68 -8.46 21.03 5.76
N LYS A 69 -8.34 21.33 7.06
CA LYS A 69 -9.21 20.75 8.09
C LYS A 69 -10.68 21.15 7.96
N LYS A 70 -10.98 22.22 7.21
CA LYS A 70 -12.37 22.63 6.92
C LYS A 70 -13.12 21.60 6.10
N ASP A 71 -12.41 20.76 5.36
CA ASP A 71 -12.97 19.74 4.47
C ASP A 71 -13.44 18.48 5.23
N TYR A 72 -12.98 18.30 6.48
CA TYR A 72 -13.19 17.08 7.26
C TYR A 72 -14.66 16.69 7.47
N PRO A 73 -15.59 17.63 7.80
CA PRO A 73 -17.01 17.31 7.88
C PRO A 73 -17.57 16.75 6.57
N GLU A 74 -17.20 17.34 5.43
CA GLU A 74 -17.69 16.93 4.11
C GLU A 74 -17.13 15.57 3.66
N ILE A 75 -15.88 15.28 4.03
CA ILE A 75 -15.27 13.94 3.86
C ILE A 75 -16.10 12.91 4.64
N LEU A 76 -16.37 13.15 5.92
CA LEU A 76 -17.15 12.23 6.77
C LEU A 76 -18.58 12.06 6.26
N ASP A 77 -19.22 13.13 5.77
CA ASP A 77 -20.56 13.07 5.20
C ASP A 77 -20.59 12.27 3.90
N THR A 78 -19.56 12.39 3.06
CA THR A 78 -19.43 11.59 1.83
C THR A 78 -19.28 10.11 2.14
N VAL A 79 -18.47 9.74 3.14
CA VAL A 79 -18.35 8.35 3.61
C VAL A 79 -19.69 7.80 4.09
N LYS A 80 -20.47 8.58 4.86
CA LYS A 80 -21.76 8.14 5.44
C LYS A 80 -22.79 7.73 4.39
N LEU A 81 -22.64 8.17 3.13
CA LEU A 81 -23.51 7.76 2.02
C LEU A 81 -23.38 6.26 1.71
N ASN A 82 -22.22 5.66 2.00
CA ASN A 82 -22.00 4.22 1.87
C ASN A 82 -22.27 3.52 3.20
N LYS A 83 -23.43 2.85 3.29
CA LYS A 83 -23.83 2.07 4.49
C LYS A 83 -22.94 0.86 4.76
N ASN A 84 -22.15 0.42 3.78
CA ASN A 84 -21.26 -0.72 3.89
C ASN A 84 -19.79 -0.30 4.13
N ALA A 85 -19.52 0.99 4.40
CA ALA A 85 -18.16 1.47 4.64
C ALA A 85 -17.52 0.73 5.82
N LEU A 86 -16.34 0.14 5.60
CA LEU A 86 -15.64 -0.70 6.57
C LEU A 86 -14.53 0.04 7.32
N GLY A 87 -13.79 0.91 6.64
CA GLY A 87 -12.70 1.64 7.27
C GLY A 87 -12.09 2.72 6.40
N ILE A 88 -11.22 3.52 7.02
CA ILE A 88 -10.51 4.63 6.42
C ILE A 88 -9.03 4.58 6.79
N SER A 89 -8.19 5.02 5.86
CA SER A 89 -6.76 5.13 6.09
C SER A 89 -6.19 6.40 5.47
N GLY A 90 -5.11 6.90 6.05
CA GLY A 90 -4.51 8.17 5.69
C GLY A 90 -3.33 8.52 6.59
N LEU A 91 -2.75 9.70 6.38
CA LEU A 91 -1.76 10.27 7.29
C LEU A 91 -2.34 10.41 8.70
N GLU A 92 -1.50 10.13 9.71
CA GLU A 92 -1.92 10.15 11.12
C GLU A 92 -2.53 11.48 11.54
N SER A 93 -1.99 12.60 11.06
CA SER A 93 -2.53 13.94 11.31
C SER A 93 -3.98 14.09 10.84
N VAL A 94 -4.31 13.56 9.67
CA VAL A 94 -5.66 13.63 9.09
C VAL A 94 -6.60 12.69 9.84
N ILE A 95 -6.22 11.43 10.02
CA ILE A 95 -7.08 10.43 10.66
C ILE A 95 -7.37 10.77 12.12
N ASP A 96 -6.39 11.31 12.86
CA ASP A 96 -6.60 11.72 14.25
C ASP A 96 -7.61 12.87 14.37
N ASP A 97 -7.62 13.81 13.42
CA ASP A 97 -8.62 14.87 13.39
C ASP A 97 -10.01 14.37 12.97
N LEU A 98 -10.09 13.47 11.99
CA LEU A 98 -11.35 12.81 11.62
C LEU A 98 -11.93 12.04 12.82
N ASN A 99 -11.08 11.32 13.57
CA ASN A 99 -11.46 10.58 14.78
C ASN A 99 -11.99 11.50 15.90
N ARG A 100 -11.49 12.74 15.99
CA ARG A 100 -12.03 13.75 16.93
C ARG A 100 -13.44 14.20 16.57
N LEU A 101 -13.77 14.28 15.27
CA LEU A 101 -15.09 14.68 14.79
C LEU A 101 -16.09 13.52 14.82
N LYS A 102 -15.65 12.32 14.46
CA LYS A 102 -16.42 11.08 14.50
C LYS A 102 -15.52 9.95 14.99
N PRO A 103 -15.75 9.42 16.21
CA PRO A 103 -14.94 8.34 16.75
C PRO A 103 -14.87 7.13 15.81
N LEU A 104 -13.65 6.66 15.59
CA LEU A 104 -13.27 5.48 14.80
C LEU A 104 -12.83 4.37 15.75
N SER A 105 -12.90 3.10 15.31
CA SER A 105 -12.47 1.93 16.08
C SER A 105 -11.28 1.23 15.44
N ASP A 106 -10.71 0.24 16.14
CA ASP A 106 -9.61 -0.61 15.67
C ASP A 106 -8.42 0.16 15.07
N ILE A 107 -8.05 1.27 15.71
CA ILE A 107 -7.05 2.21 15.18
C ILE A 107 -5.65 1.59 15.21
N LYS A 108 -5.11 1.26 14.04
CA LYS A 108 -3.75 0.75 13.84
C LYS A 108 -2.84 1.87 13.34
N ARG A 109 -1.75 2.11 14.06
CA ARG A 109 -0.73 3.13 13.71
C ARG A 109 0.52 2.48 13.17
N LEU A 110 1.01 2.97 12.04
CA LEU A 110 2.12 2.40 11.27
C LEU A 110 3.15 3.51 10.98
N TYR A 111 4.41 3.14 10.89
CA TYR A 111 5.42 3.95 10.23
C TYR A 111 5.26 3.80 8.72
N LEU A 112 5.31 4.92 8.00
CA LEU A 112 5.51 4.95 6.56
C LEU A 112 6.99 5.19 6.30
N ALA A 113 7.64 4.26 5.61
CA ALA A 113 9.04 4.36 5.25
C ALA A 113 9.24 4.30 3.75
N GLU A 114 10.28 4.99 3.29
CA GLU A 114 10.66 5.07 1.88
C GLU A 114 12.13 4.67 1.67
N LEU A 115 12.36 3.97 0.57
CA LEU A 115 13.64 3.73 -0.04
C LEU A 115 13.67 4.34 -1.44
N ASN A 116 14.67 5.14 -1.74
CA ASN A 116 14.87 5.72 -3.07
C ASN A 116 16.34 5.60 -3.50
N LYS A 117 16.64 6.03 -4.72
CA LYS A 117 17.98 5.87 -5.32
C LYS A 117 19.11 6.48 -4.49
N THR A 118 18.82 7.53 -3.71
CA THR A 118 19.82 8.21 -2.85
C THR A 118 20.03 7.50 -1.52
N SER A 119 19.04 6.78 -1.01
CA SER A 119 19.13 6.05 0.26
C SER A 119 19.47 4.57 0.08
N PHE A 120 19.34 4.03 -1.13
CA PHE A 120 19.64 2.63 -1.40
C PHE A 120 21.13 2.33 -1.27
N THR A 121 21.47 1.46 -0.31
CA THR A 121 22.85 1.08 0.00
C THR A 121 23.39 -0.02 -0.91
N GLY A 122 22.62 -0.42 -1.92
CA GLY A 122 22.89 -1.60 -2.74
C GLY A 122 22.45 -2.89 -2.06
N PHE A 123 22.15 -3.89 -2.89
CA PHE A 123 21.77 -5.22 -2.47
C PHE A 123 22.26 -6.24 -3.51
N SER A 124 22.88 -7.32 -3.04
CA SER A 124 23.24 -8.46 -3.88
C SER A 124 22.62 -9.71 -3.25
N PRO A 125 21.68 -10.38 -3.93
CA PRO A 125 21.07 -11.56 -3.37
C PRO A 125 22.10 -12.68 -3.21
N LYS A 126 21.99 -13.43 -2.11
CA LYS A 126 22.73 -14.68 -1.90
C LYS A 126 21.98 -15.86 -2.51
N GLU A 127 20.67 -15.77 -2.50
CA GLU A 127 19.75 -16.72 -3.11
C GLU A 127 18.76 -15.93 -3.96
N GLU A 128 18.61 -16.31 -5.22
CA GLU A 128 17.82 -15.54 -6.17
C GLU A 128 16.32 -15.82 -5.96
N PRO A 129 15.51 -14.83 -5.51
CA PRO A 129 14.08 -15.01 -5.39
C PRO A 129 13.43 -15.18 -6.76
N LYS A 130 12.45 -16.07 -6.86
CA LYS A 130 11.64 -16.28 -8.07
C LYS A 130 10.57 -15.21 -8.18
N ARG A 131 10.39 -14.64 -9.37
CA ARG A 131 9.25 -13.77 -9.65
C ARG A 131 8.00 -14.63 -9.83
N ALA A 132 6.95 -14.34 -9.08
CA ALA A 132 5.68 -15.05 -9.18
C ALA A 132 4.98 -14.80 -10.50
N THR A 133 4.34 -15.85 -11.00
CA THR A 133 3.39 -15.83 -12.11
C THR A 133 1.99 -16.17 -11.60
N LYS A 134 0.98 -16.11 -12.47
CA LYS A 134 -0.39 -16.52 -12.13
C LYS A 134 -0.45 -17.96 -11.58
N ASP A 135 0.39 -18.84 -12.11
CA ASP A 135 0.42 -20.26 -11.71
C ASP A 135 1.01 -20.47 -10.30
N ASP A 136 1.73 -19.47 -9.77
CA ASP A 136 2.27 -19.51 -8.42
C ASP A 136 1.29 -18.98 -7.36
N LEU A 137 0.22 -18.28 -7.74
CA LEU A 137 -0.63 -17.56 -6.79
C LEU A 137 -1.34 -18.49 -5.79
N GLU A 138 -1.75 -19.67 -6.23
CA GLU A 138 -2.43 -20.64 -5.36
C GLU A 138 -1.54 -21.10 -4.20
N LYS A 139 -0.30 -21.51 -4.51
CA LYS A 139 0.66 -21.94 -3.47
C LYS A 139 1.12 -20.78 -2.58
N LEU A 140 1.17 -19.55 -3.11
CA LEU A 140 1.55 -18.37 -2.35
C LEU A 140 0.43 -17.97 -1.38
N PHE A 141 -0.83 -18.07 -1.81
CA PHE A 141 -1.97 -17.89 -0.93
C PHE A 141 -1.96 -18.92 0.21
N ASP A 142 -1.78 -20.20 -0.12
CA ASP A 142 -1.73 -21.27 0.89
C ASP A 142 -0.58 -21.05 1.89
N PHE A 143 0.56 -20.56 1.41
CA PHE A 143 1.67 -20.17 2.27
C PHE A 143 1.30 -19.00 3.19
N GLU A 144 0.84 -17.87 2.64
CA GLU A 144 0.54 -16.67 3.41
C GLU A 144 -0.62 -16.86 4.40
N SER A 145 -1.64 -17.64 4.04
CA SER A 145 -2.74 -18.02 4.94
C SER A 145 -2.30 -18.93 6.09
N SER A 146 -1.18 -19.65 5.95
CA SER A 146 -0.59 -20.46 7.03
C SER A 146 0.23 -19.64 8.03
N ILE A 147 0.53 -18.38 7.74
CA ILE A 147 1.30 -17.49 8.61
C ILE A 147 0.37 -16.87 9.65
N GLU A 148 0.57 -17.22 10.93
CA GLU A 148 -0.27 -16.76 12.05
C GLU A 148 -0.40 -15.23 12.12
N GLU A 149 0.66 -14.51 11.76
CA GLU A 149 0.66 -13.04 11.77
C GLU A 149 -0.20 -12.40 10.65
N PHE A 150 -0.65 -13.19 9.68
CA PHE A 150 -1.49 -12.74 8.57
C PHE A 150 -2.95 -13.12 8.79
N SER A 151 -3.84 -12.21 8.39
CA SER A 151 -5.29 -12.42 8.47
C SER A 151 -5.85 -12.65 7.07
N LEU A 152 -5.29 -13.65 6.38
CA LEU A 152 -5.72 -14.09 5.06
C LEU A 152 -6.63 -15.32 5.22
N ASP A 153 -7.90 -15.15 4.87
CA ASP A 153 -8.89 -16.21 4.86
C ASP A 153 -9.33 -16.55 3.42
N GLU A 154 -10.07 -17.66 3.27
CA GLU A 154 -10.56 -18.14 1.97
C GLU A 154 -11.38 -17.08 1.19
N SER A 155 -12.02 -16.13 1.88
CA SER A 155 -12.77 -15.06 1.19
C SER A 155 -11.87 -14.11 0.41
N SER A 156 -10.58 -14.05 0.76
CA SER A 156 -9.58 -13.23 0.10
C SER A 156 -8.93 -13.92 -1.11
N ARG A 157 -9.18 -15.22 -1.32
CA ARG A 157 -8.49 -16.03 -2.35
C ARG A 157 -8.68 -15.51 -3.76
N GLU A 158 -9.89 -15.08 -4.12
CA GLU A 158 -10.17 -14.52 -5.45
C GLU A 158 -9.45 -13.18 -5.71
N SER A 159 -9.22 -12.40 -4.65
CA SER A 159 -8.52 -11.12 -4.72
C SER A 159 -7.01 -11.20 -4.52
N PHE A 160 -6.48 -12.37 -4.14
CA PHE A 160 -5.06 -12.53 -3.87
C PHE A 160 -4.24 -12.49 -5.16
N GLY A 161 -3.15 -11.72 -5.15
CA GLY A 161 -2.25 -11.59 -6.29
C GLY A 161 -2.86 -10.88 -7.50
N GLN A 162 -3.96 -10.14 -7.33
CA GLN A 162 -4.54 -9.33 -8.40
C GLN A 162 -3.52 -8.36 -8.98
N GLU A 163 -2.62 -7.82 -8.15
CA GLU A 163 -1.53 -6.96 -8.58
C GLU A 163 -0.57 -7.63 -9.58
N VAL A 164 -0.39 -8.96 -9.50
CA VAL A 164 0.38 -9.74 -10.49
C VAL A 164 -0.42 -9.88 -11.78
N ILE A 165 -1.74 -10.06 -11.70
CA ILE A 165 -2.63 -10.24 -12.85
C ILE A 165 -2.83 -8.93 -13.63
N THR A 166 -3.02 -7.82 -12.92
CA THR A 166 -3.26 -6.48 -13.48
C THR A 166 -1.98 -5.74 -13.81
N ASN A 167 -0.81 -6.31 -13.49
CA ASN A 167 0.50 -5.68 -13.63
C ASN A 167 0.58 -4.33 -12.88
N THR A 168 -0.08 -4.25 -11.72
CA THR A 168 -0.02 -3.11 -10.77
C THR A 168 0.82 -3.45 -9.55
N GLY A 169 1.64 -4.50 -9.68
CA GLY A 169 2.52 -5.01 -8.64
C GLY A 169 3.22 -6.29 -9.07
N ARG A 170 3.98 -6.87 -8.14
CA ARG A 170 4.80 -8.06 -8.39
C ARG A 170 5.10 -8.76 -7.07
N ILE A 171 5.21 -10.08 -7.10
CA ILE A 171 5.58 -10.88 -5.94
C ILE A 171 6.89 -11.60 -6.24
N TYR A 172 7.79 -11.62 -5.25
CA TYR A 172 8.99 -12.44 -5.23
C TYR A 172 8.95 -13.41 -4.07
N PHE A 173 9.35 -14.64 -4.32
CA PHE A 173 9.35 -15.69 -3.31
C PHE A 173 10.58 -16.60 -3.42
N ILE A 174 10.89 -17.27 -2.33
CA ILE A 174 11.91 -18.32 -2.26
C ILE A 174 11.18 -19.60 -1.87
N GLU A 175 11.52 -20.72 -2.51
CA GLU A 175 10.98 -22.04 -2.22
C GLU A 175 12.10 -23.08 -2.17
N ASN A 176 11.89 -24.14 -1.39
CA ASN A 176 12.77 -25.31 -1.35
C ASN A 176 11.93 -26.59 -1.41
N ASP A 177 12.55 -27.75 -1.14
CA ASP A 177 11.89 -29.06 -1.17
C ASP A 177 10.67 -29.18 -0.23
N LYS A 178 10.55 -28.29 0.76
CA LYS A 178 9.43 -28.23 1.72
C LYS A 178 8.33 -27.22 1.32
N GLY A 179 8.47 -26.54 0.19
CA GLY A 179 7.53 -25.53 -0.29
C GLY A 179 8.07 -24.10 -0.15
N VAL A 180 7.14 -23.13 -0.14
CA VAL A 180 7.48 -21.70 -0.03
C VAL A 180 8.11 -21.41 1.33
N VAL A 181 9.25 -20.73 1.29
CA VAL A 181 10.07 -20.36 2.46
C VAL A 181 9.82 -18.91 2.85
N SER A 182 9.76 -18.01 1.86
CA SER A 182 9.60 -16.58 2.08
C SER A 182 8.95 -15.92 0.88
N THR A 183 8.21 -14.85 1.12
CA THR A 183 7.56 -14.02 0.09
C THR A 183 7.70 -12.54 0.45
N ALA A 184 7.66 -11.69 -0.57
CA ALA A 184 7.42 -10.26 -0.48
C ALA A 184 6.79 -9.78 -1.79
N GLY A 185 5.80 -8.91 -1.70
CA GLY A 185 5.11 -8.31 -2.84
C GLY A 185 5.24 -6.80 -2.90
N LEU A 186 4.92 -6.24 -4.06
CA LEU A 186 4.60 -4.84 -4.29
C LEU A 186 3.15 -4.75 -4.77
N THR A 187 2.42 -3.76 -4.28
CA THR A 187 1.11 -3.34 -4.78
C THR A 187 1.10 -1.83 -5.01
N ALA A 188 0.02 -1.33 -5.61
CA ALA A 188 -0.14 0.07 -6.00
C ALA A 188 1.09 0.62 -6.76
N GLU A 189 1.76 -0.26 -7.52
CA GLU A 189 2.93 0.12 -8.30
C GLU A 189 2.49 1.08 -9.39
N ASN A 190 3.18 2.20 -9.49
CA ASN A 190 2.85 3.32 -10.34
C ASN A 190 4.13 3.90 -10.96
N SER A 191 4.00 4.97 -11.73
CA SER A 191 5.13 5.61 -12.43
C SER A 191 6.21 6.18 -11.51
N LEU A 192 5.91 6.37 -10.22
CA LEU A 192 6.79 7.01 -9.25
C LEU A 192 7.27 6.05 -8.16
N ASN A 193 6.39 5.19 -7.66
CA ASN A 193 6.67 4.33 -6.50
C ASN A 193 5.80 3.06 -6.45
N GLY A 194 5.98 2.26 -5.40
CA GLY A 194 5.14 1.10 -5.11
C GLY A 194 5.24 0.69 -3.62
N MET A 195 4.21 0.02 -3.11
CA MET A 195 4.07 -0.33 -1.70
C MET A 195 4.39 -1.80 -1.44
N ILE A 196 5.36 -2.09 -0.58
CA ILE A 196 5.68 -3.46 -0.17
C ILE A 196 4.55 -4.03 0.70
N ILE A 197 4.12 -5.24 0.36
CA ILE A 197 3.13 -6.05 1.08
C ILE A 197 3.61 -7.51 1.18
N GLY A 198 2.86 -8.36 1.89
CA GLY A 198 3.08 -9.81 1.89
C GLY A 198 4.48 -10.24 2.33
N VAL A 199 5.14 -9.51 3.24
CA VAL A 199 6.48 -9.92 3.73
C VAL A 199 6.32 -11.01 4.78
N ALA A 200 6.52 -12.26 4.38
CA ALA A 200 6.41 -13.42 5.25
C ALA A 200 7.59 -14.37 5.09
N THR A 201 7.95 -15.05 6.18
CA THR A 201 8.93 -16.14 6.19
C THR A 201 8.42 -17.26 7.10
N ALA A 202 8.46 -18.49 6.60
CA ALA A 202 8.11 -19.70 7.32
C ALA A 202 8.82 -19.75 8.69
N PRO A 203 8.15 -20.14 9.80
CA PRO A 203 8.72 -20.11 11.15
C PRO A 203 10.12 -20.71 11.27
N ASP A 204 10.33 -21.89 10.70
CA ASP A 204 11.62 -22.64 10.74
C ASP A 204 12.75 -21.97 9.92
N PHE A 205 12.43 -20.96 9.12
CA PHE A 205 13.35 -20.26 8.23
C PHE A 205 13.56 -18.79 8.63
N ARG A 206 12.93 -18.31 9.71
CA ARG A 206 13.11 -16.95 10.23
C ARG A 206 14.55 -16.71 10.68
N LYS A 207 14.97 -15.43 10.66
CA LYS A 207 16.33 -14.96 11.05
C LYS A 207 17.48 -15.52 10.20
N LYS A 208 17.20 -16.12 9.04
CA LYS A 208 18.21 -16.62 8.09
C LYS A 208 18.45 -15.70 6.89
N GLY A 209 17.71 -14.60 6.78
CA GLY A 209 17.89 -13.59 5.73
C GLY A 209 16.89 -13.65 4.58
N PHE A 210 16.06 -14.69 4.45
CA PHE A 210 15.15 -14.87 3.32
C PHE A 210 14.21 -13.68 3.03
N ALA A 211 13.60 -13.07 4.06
CA ALA A 211 12.80 -11.85 3.87
C ALA A 211 13.62 -10.71 3.25
N LYS A 212 14.90 -10.57 3.63
CA LYS A 212 15.78 -9.54 3.08
C LYS A 212 16.13 -9.84 1.63
N GLU A 213 16.22 -11.12 1.25
CA GLU A 213 16.42 -11.53 -0.15
C GLU A 213 15.23 -11.11 -1.03
N CYS A 214 13.99 -11.46 -0.63
CA CYS A 214 12.78 -11.10 -1.37
C CYS A 214 12.58 -9.57 -1.44
N VAL A 215 12.67 -8.86 -0.30
CA VAL A 215 12.51 -7.40 -0.26
C VAL A 215 13.63 -6.69 -1.00
N GLY A 216 14.88 -7.14 -0.83
CA GLY A 216 16.04 -6.57 -1.51
C GLY A 216 15.95 -6.71 -3.02
N ARG A 217 15.40 -7.83 -3.53
CA ARG A 217 15.14 -8.02 -4.96
C ARG A 217 14.10 -7.03 -5.49
N LEU A 218 12.98 -6.84 -4.79
CA LEU A 218 11.98 -5.82 -5.15
C LEU A 218 12.59 -4.42 -5.21
N CYS A 219 13.38 -4.07 -4.18
CA CYS A 219 14.06 -2.78 -4.10
C CYS A 219 15.03 -2.58 -5.27
N LEU A 220 15.84 -3.59 -5.58
CA LEU A 220 16.80 -3.52 -6.68
C LEU A 220 16.12 -3.23 -8.03
N GLU A 221 14.98 -3.86 -8.32
CA GLU A 221 14.26 -3.63 -9.57
C GLU A 221 13.61 -2.24 -9.63
N MET A 222 12.91 -1.84 -8.58
CA MET A 222 12.26 -0.53 -8.52
C MET A 222 13.27 0.62 -8.67
N ILE A 223 14.42 0.53 -7.99
CA ILE A 223 15.47 1.55 -8.12
C ILE A 223 16.10 1.57 -9.53
N LYS A 224 16.20 0.41 -10.21
CA LYS A 224 16.65 0.37 -11.62
C LYS A 224 15.64 0.99 -12.58
N GLU A 225 14.36 0.95 -12.22
CA GLU A 225 13.26 1.60 -12.95
C GLU A 225 13.08 3.08 -12.54
N ASP A 226 13.99 3.64 -11.75
CA ASP A 226 13.93 5.00 -11.20
C ASP A 226 12.67 5.29 -10.35
N LYS A 227 12.10 4.25 -9.73
CA LYS A 227 10.95 4.34 -8.80
C LYS A 227 11.39 4.18 -7.35
N SER A 228 10.70 4.86 -6.42
CA SER A 228 10.91 4.64 -4.98
C SER A 228 10.07 3.46 -4.47
N VAL A 229 10.43 2.94 -3.30
CA VAL A 229 9.75 1.82 -2.65
C VAL A 229 9.28 2.24 -1.29
N LEU A 230 8.03 1.94 -0.98
CA LEU A 230 7.36 2.34 0.24
C LEU A 230 6.96 1.10 1.03
N LEU A 231 6.82 1.25 2.34
CA LEU A 231 6.23 0.20 3.17
C LEU A 231 5.59 0.78 4.42
N PHE A 232 4.60 0.06 4.93
CA PHE A 232 4.09 0.25 6.28
C PHE A 232 4.62 -0.81 7.24
N TYR A 233 5.02 -0.39 8.43
CA TYR A 233 5.39 -1.32 9.50
C TYR A 233 5.12 -0.77 10.89
N ASN A 234 4.87 -1.65 11.86
CA ASN A 234 4.74 -1.30 13.27
C ASN A 234 5.59 -2.20 14.19
N ASN A 235 6.24 -3.22 13.63
CA ASN A 235 7.11 -4.12 14.38
C ASN A 235 8.58 -3.63 14.30
N PRO A 236 9.22 -3.30 15.45
CA PRO A 236 10.62 -2.88 15.48
C PRO A 236 11.60 -3.89 14.87
N ASP A 237 11.32 -5.20 14.96
CA ASP A 237 12.19 -6.23 14.39
C ASP A 237 12.14 -6.24 12.86
N ALA A 238 10.96 -6.03 12.27
CA ALA A 238 10.83 -5.80 10.83
C ALA A 238 11.54 -4.50 10.43
N GLY A 239 11.44 -3.46 11.27
CA GLY A 239 12.14 -2.19 11.09
C GLY A 239 13.64 -2.36 10.86
N LYS A 240 14.33 -3.22 11.63
CA LYS A 240 15.78 -3.49 11.46
C LYS A 240 16.13 -3.99 10.05
N LEU A 241 15.31 -4.87 9.48
CA LEU A 241 15.50 -5.36 8.11
C LEU A 241 15.43 -4.20 7.12
N TYR A 242 14.37 -3.39 7.19
CA TYR A 242 14.14 -2.28 6.27
C TYR A 242 15.24 -1.22 6.40
N LYS A 243 15.63 -0.84 7.62
CA LYS A 243 16.75 0.10 7.84
C LYS A 243 18.06 -0.43 7.26
N SER A 244 18.30 -1.74 7.33
CA SER A 244 19.51 -2.36 6.75
C SER A 244 19.57 -2.34 5.21
N LEU A 245 18.45 -2.03 4.54
CA LEU A 245 18.38 -1.83 3.08
C LEU A 245 18.41 -0.33 2.70
N GLY A 246 18.35 0.57 3.69
CA GLY A 246 18.36 2.02 3.49
C GLY A 246 17.01 2.72 3.63
N PHE A 247 15.94 2.02 4.03
CA PHE A 247 14.63 2.66 4.24
C PHE A 247 14.70 3.72 5.35
N LYS A 248 14.06 4.87 5.12
CA LYS A 248 13.94 5.97 6.08
C LYS A 248 12.48 6.18 6.42
N ASP A 249 12.17 6.47 7.69
CA ASP A 249 10.79 6.81 8.06
C ASP A 249 10.53 8.23 7.56
N ILE A 250 9.44 8.41 6.81
CA ILE A 250 9.06 9.69 6.23
C ILE A 250 7.79 10.25 6.90
N ASN A 251 6.88 9.39 7.35
CA ASN A 251 5.65 9.82 8.03
C ASN A 251 5.03 8.70 8.88
N ARG A 252 3.83 8.95 9.40
CA ARG A 252 2.97 8.02 10.15
C ARG A 252 1.67 7.82 9.40
N TRP A 253 1.23 6.58 9.32
CA TRP A 253 -0.01 6.17 8.65
C TRP A 253 -0.96 5.50 9.63
N VAL A 254 -2.25 5.76 9.48
CA VAL A 254 -3.29 5.18 10.31
C VAL A 254 -4.28 4.43 9.44
N ILE A 255 -4.68 3.25 9.91
CA ILE A 255 -5.80 2.49 9.40
C ILE A 255 -6.79 2.37 10.55
N ALA A 256 -8.05 2.71 10.32
CA ALA A 256 -9.10 2.64 11.32
C ALA A 256 -10.40 2.13 10.70
N LYS A 257 -11.28 1.55 11.52
CA LYS A 257 -12.63 1.18 11.12
C LYS A 257 -13.62 2.28 11.48
N PHE A 258 -14.70 2.38 10.69
CA PHE A 258 -15.80 3.32 10.95
C PHE A 258 -16.71 2.89 12.10
#